data_AF-A0A1Z1WKA6-F1
#
_entry.id   AF-A0A1Z1WKA6-F1
#
_cell.length_a   1.000
_cell.length_b   1.000
_cell.length_c   1.000
_cell.angle_alpha   90.00
_cell.angle_beta   90.00
_cell.angle_gamma   90.00
#
_symmetry.space_group_name_H-M   'P 1'
#
loop_
_entity.id
_entity.type
_entity.pdbx_description
1 polymer ?
#
loop_
_entity_poly.entity_id
_entity_poly.type
_entity_poly.pdbx_seq_one_letter_code
_entity_poly.pdbx_strand_id
1 'polypeptide(L)'
;MHKRLPLLAVCLTLAAFGASACGSSGDREAKASATPTATSATSPSAAPSGSPSASPDGARGLTEVSAAFYLKTIRENYPDLDRVSDDELVAHGSALCAAHGQALVDQAKKTKRELRLDGKQASRILGTAHGSCGRDSLG
;
A
#
# COMPACT_ATOMS: atom_id res chain seq x y z
N MET A 1 0.03 14.41 51.94
CA MET A 1 -0.90 15.50 51.52
C MET A 1 -1.34 15.23 50.08
N HIS A 2 -2.46 14.55 49.89
CA HIS A 2 -2.99 14.27 48.55
C HIS A 2 -4.32 15.01 48.40
N LYS A 3 -4.28 16.11 47.63
CA LYS A 3 -5.46 16.91 47.33
C LYS A 3 -5.49 17.25 45.85
N ARG A 4 -6.55 16.71 45.23
CA ARG A 4 -7.30 17.17 44.05
C ARG A 4 -6.64 16.97 42.69
N LEU A 5 -7.32 16.20 41.85
CA LEU A 5 -7.49 16.57 40.44
C LEU A 5 -8.97 16.42 40.03
N PRO A 6 -9.41 17.27 39.10
CA PRO A 6 -10.80 17.71 38.97
C PRO A 6 -11.64 16.80 38.07
N LEU A 7 -12.94 16.80 38.38
CA LEU A 7 -14.04 16.34 37.54
C LEU A 7 -13.91 16.89 36.12
N LEU A 8 -13.64 16.01 35.15
CA LEU A 8 -13.96 16.25 33.75
C LEU A 8 -15.25 15.52 33.43
N ALA A 9 -16.32 16.29 33.51
CA ALA A 9 -17.64 15.93 33.05
C ALA A 9 -17.75 16.20 31.55
N VAL A 10 -18.58 15.37 30.89
CA VAL A 10 -19.38 15.69 29.69
C VAL A 10 -18.63 15.74 28.35
N CYS A 11 -18.94 14.74 27.51
CA CYS A 11 -19.54 14.94 26.18
C CYS A 11 -19.92 13.57 25.58
N LEU A 12 -21.12 13.08 25.88
CA LEU A 12 -21.75 11.96 25.19
C LEU A 12 -23.01 12.49 24.49
N THR A 13 -22.90 12.75 23.19
CA THR A 13 -24.06 13.03 22.32
C THR A 13 -23.88 12.44 20.93
N LEU A 14 -24.91 11.66 20.52
CA LEU A 14 -25.42 11.39 19.17
C LEU A 14 -24.52 10.61 18.17
N ALA A 15 -25.01 9.69 17.34
CA ALA A 15 -26.37 9.20 17.05
C ALA A 15 -26.29 7.78 16.46
N ALA A 16 -27.26 6.94 16.84
CA ALA A 16 -27.62 5.72 16.11
C ALA A 16 -28.58 6.07 14.95
N PHE A 17 -28.80 5.11 14.04
CA PHE A 17 -29.59 5.11 12.79
C PHE A 17 -28.78 5.62 11.56
N GLY A 18 -28.37 4.80 10.58
CA GLY A 18 -28.79 3.44 10.22
C GLY A 18 -29.99 3.47 9.26
N ALA A 19 -29.74 3.75 7.98
CA ALA A 19 -30.67 3.46 6.89
C ALA A 19 -29.86 3.08 5.63
N SER A 20 -29.84 1.78 5.36
CA SER A 20 -29.48 1.19 4.07
C SER A 20 -30.66 1.39 3.10
N ALA A 21 -30.38 1.87 1.90
CA ALA A 21 -31.30 1.72 0.78
C ALA A 21 -30.51 1.30 -0.46
N CYS A 22 -30.89 0.11 -0.92
CA CYS A 22 -30.49 -0.57 -2.13
C CYS A 22 -30.88 0.26 -3.36
N GLY A 23 -30.00 0.33 -4.35
CA GLY A 23 -30.30 0.92 -5.65
C GLY A 23 -29.61 0.12 -6.75
N SER A 24 -30.21 -1.03 -7.08
CA SER A 24 -29.88 -1.78 -8.29
C SER A 24 -30.62 -1.11 -9.45
N SER A 25 -29.91 -0.69 -10.49
CA SER A 25 -30.54 -0.39 -11.77
C SER A 25 -29.53 -0.72 -12.87
N GLY A 26 -29.78 -1.85 -13.52
CA GLY A 26 -29.04 -2.27 -14.69
C GLY A 26 -29.72 -1.75 -15.94
N ASP A 27 -28.91 -1.33 -16.89
CA ASP A 27 -29.32 -1.17 -18.28
C ASP A 27 -28.42 -2.05 -19.14
N ARG A 28 -29.02 -3.14 -19.63
CA ARG A 28 -28.55 -3.89 -20.79
C ARG A 28 -29.30 -3.32 -21.99
N GLU A 29 -28.58 -2.80 -22.96
CA GLU A 29 -29.04 -2.83 -24.34
C GLU A 29 -27.95 -3.36 -25.27
N ALA A 30 -28.35 -4.38 -26.03
CA ALA A 30 -27.66 -4.94 -27.19
C ALA A 30 -27.75 -3.89 -28.34
N LYS A 31 -27.05 -3.93 -29.46
CA LYS A 31 -26.62 -5.02 -30.34
C LYS A 31 -25.92 -4.34 -31.51
N ALA A 32 -24.78 -4.83 -31.99
CA ALA A 32 -24.43 -4.65 -33.40
C ALA A 32 -23.52 -5.80 -33.84
N SER A 33 -24.08 -6.60 -34.74
CA SER A 33 -23.46 -7.72 -35.41
C SER A 33 -22.82 -7.22 -36.70
N ALA A 34 -21.54 -7.55 -36.92
CA ALA A 34 -20.93 -7.65 -38.26
C ALA A 34 -19.60 -8.42 -38.16
N THR A 35 -19.62 -9.67 -38.62
CA THR A 35 -18.47 -10.45 -39.11
C THR A 35 -18.84 -10.82 -40.56
N PRO A 36 -17.93 -11.20 -41.48
CA PRO A 36 -16.51 -11.54 -41.30
C PRO A 36 -15.58 -11.01 -42.42
N THR A 37 -14.26 -11.25 -42.31
CA THR A 37 -13.41 -11.84 -43.38
C THR A 37 -12.00 -12.13 -42.83
N ALA A 38 -11.51 -13.33 -43.16
CA ALA A 38 -10.24 -13.92 -42.77
C ALA A 38 -9.04 -13.29 -43.49
N THR A 39 -7.83 -13.43 -42.92
CA THR A 39 -6.68 -14.15 -43.53
C THR A 39 -5.36 -13.82 -42.81
N SER A 40 -4.71 -14.90 -42.35
CA SER A 40 -3.28 -15.19 -42.17
C SER A 40 -2.36 -14.29 -41.32
N ALA A 41 -1.92 -14.92 -40.23
CA ALA A 41 -0.52 -15.15 -39.84
C ALA A 41 0.51 -14.02 -40.07
N THR A 42 0.95 -13.40 -38.98
CA THR A 42 2.39 -13.19 -38.70
C THR A 42 2.58 -12.99 -37.20
N SER A 43 3.34 -13.88 -36.55
CA SER A 43 3.97 -13.57 -35.25
C SER A 43 5.01 -12.48 -35.45
N PRO A 44 5.11 -11.55 -34.51
CA PRO A 44 6.40 -11.37 -33.87
C PRO A 44 6.26 -11.44 -32.35
N SER A 45 7.13 -12.27 -31.77
CA SER A 45 7.50 -12.20 -30.37
C SER A 45 8.05 -10.80 -30.09
N ALA A 46 7.37 -10.05 -29.23
CA ALA A 46 7.94 -8.90 -28.55
C ALA A 46 7.26 -8.82 -27.19
N ALA A 47 7.92 -9.37 -26.18
CA ALA A 47 7.60 -9.09 -24.80
C ALA A 47 7.69 -7.57 -24.58
N PRO A 48 6.66 -6.88 -24.04
CA PRO A 48 6.92 -5.64 -23.36
C PRO A 48 7.68 -6.01 -22.08
N SER A 49 9.01 -5.94 -22.13
CA SER A 49 9.84 -5.71 -20.95
C SER A 49 9.46 -4.32 -20.41
N GLY A 50 8.32 -4.25 -19.76
CA GLY A 50 7.91 -3.10 -18.99
C GLY A 50 8.76 -3.08 -17.73
N SER A 51 9.90 -2.38 -17.80
CA SER A 51 10.54 -1.85 -16.60
C SER A 51 9.47 -1.22 -15.70
N PRO A 52 9.47 -1.45 -14.38
CA PRO A 52 8.74 -0.59 -13.47
C PRO A 52 9.47 0.76 -13.38
N SER A 53 9.51 1.52 -14.47
CA SER A 53 9.80 2.95 -14.44
C SER A 53 8.51 3.66 -14.06
N ALA A 54 8.27 3.74 -12.76
CA ALA A 54 7.38 4.71 -12.17
C ALA A 54 8.15 5.40 -11.04
N SER A 55 8.85 6.47 -11.37
CA SER A 55 9.14 7.53 -10.39
C SER A 55 8.31 8.75 -10.79
N PRO A 56 7.09 8.91 -10.27
CA PRO A 56 6.41 10.19 -10.30
C PRO A 56 6.53 10.89 -8.93
N ASP A 57 6.88 12.16 -9.03
CA ASP A 57 6.54 13.26 -8.13
C ASP A 57 7.01 13.20 -6.66
N GLY A 58 8.02 14.04 -6.36
CA GLY A 58 8.11 14.79 -5.10
C GLY A 58 7.78 14.02 -3.82
N ALA A 59 8.66 13.08 -3.47
CA ALA A 59 8.82 12.46 -2.16
C ALA A 59 7.54 12.18 -1.35
N ARG A 60 6.63 11.36 -1.88
CA ARG A 60 5.78 10.52 -1.04
C ARG A 60 6.32 9.09 -1.09
N GLY A 61 7.41 8.83 -0.37
CA GLY A 61 8.09 7.54 -0.37
C GLY A 61 9.36 7.55 0.49
N LEU A 62 10.05 6.42 0.54
CA LEU A 62 11.38 6.38 1.16
C LEU A 62 12.37 7.08 0.22
N THR A 63 13.10 8.05 0.77
CA THR A 63 14.29 8.63 0.13
C THR A 63 15.46 7.66 0.16
N GLU A 64 16.55 7.96 -0.56
CA GLU A 64 17.71 7.06 -0.68
C GLU A 64 18.28 6.66 0.69
N VAL A 65 18.50 7.62 1.59
CA VAL A 65 19.05 7.36 2.94
C VAL A 65 18.06 6.57 3.79
N SER A 66 16.77 6.92 3.74
CA SER A 66 15.74 6.20 4.50
C SER A 66 15.48 4.80 3.94
N ALA A 67 15.59 4.59 2.63
CA ALA A 67 15.51 3.29 1.97
C ALA A 67 16.69 2.39 2.38
N ALA A 68 17.91 2.93 2.45
CA ALA A 68 19.08 2.19 2.94
C ALA A 68 18.90 1.77 4.41
N PHE A 69 18.42 2.68 5.26
CA PHE A 69 18.14 2.36 6.67
C PHE A 69 17.01 1.33 6.82
N TYR A 70 15.95 1.48 6.04
CA TYR A 70 14.85 0.53 5.97
C TYR A 70 15.36 -0.86 5.58
N LEU A 71 16.08 -0.98 4.47
CA LEU A 71 16.65 -2.25 3.99
C LEU A 71 17.54 -2.89 5.04
N LYS A 72 18.49 -2.14 5.61
CA LYS A 72 19.37 -2.63 6.67
C LYS A 72 18.54 -3.21 7.83
N THR A 73 17.55 -2.46 8.30
CA THR A 73 16.67 -2.90 9.39
C THR A 73 15.90 -4.17 9.02
N ILE A 74 15.39 -4.27 7.79
CA ILE A 74 14.65 -5.45 7.33
C ILE A 74 15.56 -6.68 7.25
N ARG A 75 16.74 -6.55 6.63
CA ARG A 75 17.70 -7.65 6.49
C ARG A 75 18.21 -8.18 7.83
N GLU A 76 18.44 -7.29 8.80
CA GLU A 76 18.90 -7.67 10.13
C GLU A 76 17.81 -8.40 10.96
N ASN A 77 16.53 -8.07 10.75
CA ASN A 77 15.44 -8.55 11.61
C ASN A 77 14.56 -9.64 10.97
N TYR A 78 14.63 -9.82 9.65
CA TYR A 78 13.77 -10.75 8.89
C TYR A 78 14.58 -11.52 7.83
N PRO A 79 15.46 -12.47 8.24
CA PRO A 79 16.25 -13.27 7.31
C PRO A 79 15.38 -14.10 6.34
N ASP A 80 14.14 -14.40 6.71
CA ASP A 80 13.18 -15.10 5.84
C ASP A 80 12.84 -14.31 4.55
N LEU A 81 13.16 -13.01 4.52
CA LEU A 81 12.99 -12.14 3.36
C LEU A 81 14.21 -12.08 2.44
N ASP A 82 15.28 -12.85 2.70
CA ASP A 82 16.48 -12.93 1.83
C ASP A 82 16.20 -13.45 0.42
N ARG A 83 15.07 -14.13 0.24
CA ARG A 83 14.56 -14.53 -1.07
C ARG A 83 13.92 -13.38 -1.87
N VAL A 84 13.59 -12.27 -1.22
CA VAL A 84 12.97 -11.08 -1.82
C VAL A 84 14.07 -10.10 -2.18
N SER A 85 14.01 -9.48 -3.35
CA SER A 85 15.01 -8.50 -3.77
C SER A 85 14.97 -7.22 -2.93
N ASP A 86 16.09 -6.51 -2.83
CA ASP A 86 16.15 -5.21 -2.15
C ASP A 86 15.19 -4.19 -2.81
N ASP A 87 15.14 -4.16 -4.14
CA ASP A 87 14.26 -3.26 -4.90
C ASP A 87 12.78 -3.50 -4.57
N GLU A 88 12.37 -4.78 -4.46
CA GLU A 88 11.00 -5.14 -4.11
C GLU A 88 10.67 -4.75 -2.67
N LEU A 89 11.59 -4.96 -1.72
CA LEU A 89 11.42 -4.50 -0.35
C LEU A 89 11.29 -2.98 -0.27
N VAL A 90 12.15 -2.23 -0.97
CA VAL A 90 12.09 -0.76 -1.03
C VAL A 90 10.79 -0.29 -1.68
N ALA A 91 10.31 -0.96 -2.73
CA ALA A 91 9.04 -0.63 -3.37
C ALA A 91 7.87 -0.78 -2.39
N HIS A 92 7.83 -1.88 -1.64
CA HIS A 92 6.83 -2.08 -0.59
C HIS A 92 6.93 -1.06 0.54
N GLY A 93 8.15 -0.80 1.04
CA GLY A 93 8.41 0.19 2.07
C GLY A 93 8.00 1.59 1.64
N SER A 94 8.34 1.99 0.41
CA SER A 94 7.98 3.29 -0.15
C SER A 94 6.48 3.45 -0.36
N ALA A 95 5.80 2.41 -0.84
CA ALA A 95 4.35 2.45 -1.00
C ALA A 95 3.62 2.49 0.35
N LEU A 96 4.11 1.78 1.37
CA LEU A 96 3.61 1.90 2.75
C LEU A 96 3.85 3.30 3.29
N CYS A 97 4.98 3.90 2.95
CA CYS A 97 5.35 5.23 3.36
C CYS A 97 4.45 6.33 2.76
N ALA A 98 4.09 6.16 1.49
CA ALA A 98 3.23 7.09 0.75
C ALA A 98 1.75 7.02 1.15
N ALA A 99 1.33 5.91 1.76
CA ALA A 99 -0.07 5.60 1.98
C ALA A 99 -0.59 6.12 3.33
N HIS A 100 -1.85 6.55 3.36
CA HIS A 100 -2.52 7.03 4.57
C HIS A 100 -3.97 6.52 4.64
N GLY A 101 -4.57 6.54 5.83
CA GLY A 101 -5.97 6.14 6.03
C GLY A 101 -6.27 4.72 5.55
N GLN A 102 -7.36 4.54 4.80
CA GLN A 102 -7.72 3.22 4.24
C GLN A 102 -6.70 2.70 3.21
N ALA A 103 -6.08 3.59 2.44
CA ALA A 103 -5.05 3.19 1.48
C ALA A 103 -3.84 2.54 2.20
N LEU A 104 -3.49 3.02 3.40
CA LEU A 104 -2.45 2.40 4.21
C LEU A 104 -2.83 0.99 4.67
N VAL A 105 -4.09 0.81 5.11
CA VAL A 105 -4.61 -0.48 5.53
C VAL A 105 -4.56 -1.49 4.37
N ASP A 106 -4.98 -1.07 3.19
CA ASP A 106 -4.99 -1.93 2.02
C ASP A 106 -3.58 -2.23 1.49
N GLN A 107 -2.69 -1.23 1.55
CA GLN A 107 -1.28 -1.42 1.21
C GLN A 107 -0.59 -2.37 2.21
N ALA A 108 -0.87 -2.26 3.51
CA ALA A 108 -0.35 -3.18 4.51
C ALA A 108 -0.84 -4.62 4.29
N LYS A 109 -2.13 -4.79 3.94
CA LYS A 109 -2.67 -6.11 3.55
C LYS A 109 -2.00 -6.65 2.29
N LYS A 110 -1.76 -5.79 1.29
CA LYS A 110 -1.08 -6.15 0.04
C LYS A 110 0.34 -6.63 0.32
N THR A 111 1.15 -5.82 0.99
CA THR A 111 2.53 -6.16 1.38
C THR A 111 2.58 -7.46 2.18
N LYS A 112 1.68 -7.65 3.15
CA LYS A 112 1.60 -8.91 3.91
C LYS A 112 1.44 -10.13 3.01
N ARG A 113 0.54 -10.07 2.02
CA ARG A 113 0.28 -11.20 1.12
C ARG A 113 1.44 -11.44 0.17
N GLU A 114 1.96 -10.39 -0.46
CA GLU A 114 3.00 -10.48 -1.50
C GLU A 114 4.33 -10.96 -0.91
N LEU A 115 4.71 -10.43 0.26
CA LEU A 115 5.91 -10.85 0.98
C LEU A 115 5.70 -12.11 1.85
N ARG A 116 4.50 -12.68 1.85
CA ARG A 116 4.10 -13.86 2.65
C ARG A 116 4.43 -13.72 4.14
N LEU A 117 4.12 -12.56 4.71
CA LEU A 117 4.43 -12.20 6.09
C LEU A 117 3.36 -12.72 7.05
N ASP A 118 3.78 -13.07 8.26
CA ASP A 118 2.85 -13.18 9.37
C ASP A 118 2.33 -11.79 9.83
N GLY A 119 1.33 -11.77 10.72
CA GLY A 119 0.75 -10.50 11.20
C GLY A 119 1.71 -9.63 12.01
N LYS A 120 2.66 -10.23 12.74
CA LYS A 120 3.66 -9.54 13.55
C LYS A 120 4.76 -8.96 12.67
N GLN A 121 5.27 -9.73 11.70
CA GLN A 121 6.21 -9.29 10.69
C GLN A 121 5.64 -8.13 9.88
N ALA A 122 4.40 -8.26 9.38
CA ALA A 122 3.74 -7.20 8.62
C ALA A 122 3.60 -5.90 9.42
N SER A 123 3.16 -5.99 10.68
CA SER A 123 3.02 -4.81 11.56
C SER A 123 4.36 -4.13 11.80
N ARG A 124 5.43 -4.90 11.99
CA ARG A 124 6.76 -4.32 12.20
C ARG A 124 7.35 -3.73 10.94
N ILE A 125 7.21 -4.38 9.78
CA ILE A 125 7.66 -3.87 8.49
C ILE A 125 6.94 -2.56 8.15
N LEU A 126 5.63 -2.51 8.39
CA LEU A 126 4.85 -1.27 8.30
C LEU A 126 5.40 -0.20 9.26
N GLY A 127 5.65 -0.55 10.51
CA GLY A 127 6.22 0.38 11.50
C GLY A 127 7.59 0.92 11.10
N THR A 128 8.48 0.06 10.58
CA THR A 128 9.81 0.46 10.09
C THR A 128 9.70 1.36 8.87
N ALA A 129 8.84 1.03 7.91
CA ALA A 129 8.59 1.87 6.74
C ALA A 129 8.09 3.26 7.16
N HIS A 130 7.05 3.31 8.00
CA HIS A 130 6.45 4.56 8.45
C HIS A 130 7.39 5.39 9.35
N GLY A 131 8.23 4.74 10.16
CA GLY A 131 9.25 5.40 10.96
C GLY A 131 10.46 5.87 10.14
N SER A 132 10.62 5.37 8.92
CA SER A 132 11.69 5.80 8.00
C SER A 132 11.21 6.88 7.02
N CYS A 133 9.89 7.11 6.91
CA CYS A 133 9.33 8.16 6.07
C CYS A 133 9.80 9.57 6.43
N GLY A 134 10.25 10.33 5.43
CA GLY A 134 10.56 11.76 5.58
C GLY A 134 11.71 12.07 6.53
N ARG A 135 12.52 11.07 6.91
CA ARG A 135 13.77 11.27 7.67
C ARG A 135 14.86 11.78 6.74
N ASP A 136 14.67 12.97 6.18
CA ASP A 136 15.67 13.71 5.40
C ASP A 136 15.99 15.08 6.01
N SER A 137 15.53 15.36 7.23
CA SER A 137 15.69 16.66 7.88
C SER A 137 16.88 16.75 8.86
N LEU A 138 17.85 15.84 8.77
CA LEU A 138 19.15 15.97 9.45
C LEU A 138 20.24 16.24 8.41
N GLY A 139 20.17 17.43 7.81
CA GLY A 139 21.27 18.12 7.14
C GLY A 139 21.57 19.40 7.89
#